data_AF-A0A6T9Y8F1-F1
#
_entry.id   AF-A0A6T9Y8F1-F1
#
_cell.length_a   1.000
_cell.length_b   1.000
_cell.length_c   1.000
_cell.angle_alpha   90.00
_cell.angle_beta   90.00
_cell.angle_gamma   90.00
#
_symmetry.space_group_name_H-M   'P 1'
#
loop_
_entity.id
_entity.type
_entity.pdbx_description
1 polymer ?
#
loop_
_entity_poly.entity_id
_entity_poly.type
_entity_poly.pdbx_seq_one_letter_code
_entity_poly.pdbx_strand_id
1 'polypeptide(L)'
;MIALTLALLVLLSVAFFAIVKKKKMQSWLWNYTKSQFTQKPTVSGTQHVMFCFVDHYEPQWKNKDNIELERQRVDRWMVDYPKMASQFLDADGNHPKHSFFFPEEEYRKEHLDKISDLCAKGFGEIEIHLHHEDDTSDNLRKTLSGFAQCLHEEHNALSVDPETGKPVYAFIHGNWVLDNSHPEGKWCGVNDELIVLRETGCYADFTFPSPDESQPAMLNTIYYAKDDPEKPKSYETGRPIVKGGKAWGDLLLIQGILGLNWKVRKKGIFPQIENSDVRKTFPPTPNRVDLWVDQAIHVEGKPEWIFIKVHTHGAQDGDMDTLLGEPVKEMHRHLTSKYNDGKNYALHYVSAREMYNIIKAAEAGEEGNPNRFRDYVLAPPAFKKLA
;
A
#
# COMPACT_ATOMS: atom_id res chain seq x y z
N MET A 1 -40.41 18.75 26.85
CA MET A 1 -39.67 17.51 26.50
C MET A 1 -39.24 17.50 25.04
N ILE A 2 -40.16 17.65 24.07
CA ILE A 2 -39.83 17.64 22.63
C ILE A 2 -38.75 18.67 22.24
N ALA A 3 -38.85 19.92 22.70
CA ALA A 3 -37.87 20.96 22.40
C ALA A 3 -36.46 20.66 22.96
N LEU A 4 -36.37 20.07 24.15
CA LEU A 4 -35.09 19.65 24.75
C LEU A 4 -34.46 18.49 23.97
N THR A 5 -35.28 17.51 23.56
CA THR A 5 -34.82 16.40 22.72
C THR A 5 -34.34 16.89 21.36
N LEU A 6 -35.06 17.79 20.71
CA LEU A 6 -34.66 18.40 19.44
C LEU A 6 -33.36 19.20 19.58
N ALA A 7 -33.23 20.02 20.63
CA ALA A 7 -32.01 20.77 20.89
C ALA A 7 -30.81 19.84 21.11
N LEU A 8 -30.99 18.75 21.86
CA LEU A 8 -29.93 17.76 22.08
C LEU A 8 -29.54 17.05 20.77
N LEU A 9 -30.51 16.66 19.94
CA LEU A 9 -30.24 16.05 18.63
C LEU A 9 -29.44 16.99 17.73
N VAL A 10 -29.83 18.27 17.66
CA VAL A 10 -29.09 19.29 16.88
C VAL A 10 -27.66 19.42 17.40
N LEU A 11 -27.45 19.50 18.71
CA LEU A 11 -26.11 19.59 19.31
C LEU A 11 -25.26 18.35 18.98
N LEU A 12 -25.83 17.15 19.05
CA LEU A 12 -25.14 15.90 18.71
C LEU A 12 -24.80 15.84 17.23
N SER A 13 -25.70 16.26 16.34
CA SER A 13 -25.44 16.34 14.91
C SER A 13 -24.32 17.33 14.59
N VAL A 14 -24.34 18.53 15.18
CA VAL A 14 -23.29 19.54 15.00
C VAL A 14 -21.94 19.01 15.51
N ALA A 15 -21.90 18.38 16.68
CA ALA A 15 -20.69 17.78 17.22
C ALA A 15 -20.17 16.65 16.32
N PHE A 16 -21.05 15.81 15.77
CA PHE A 16 -20.70 14.76 14.83
C PHE A 16 -20.07 15.34 13.56
N PHE A 17 -20.72 16.30 12.90
CA PHE A 17 -20.17 16.95 11.70
C PHE A 17 -18.83 17.63 11.97
N ALA A 18 -18.68 18.30 13.12
CA ALA A 18 -17.41 18.91 13.52
C ALA A 18 -16.30 17.87 13.69
N ILE A 19 -16.60 16.68 14.22
CA ILE A 19 -15.64 15.58 14.36
C ILE A 19 -15.28 15.00 12.99
N VAL A 20 -16.26 14.72 12.13
CA VAL A 20 -16.03 14.23 10.77
C VAL A 20 -15.09 15.16 10.02
N LYS A 21 -15.37 16.47 10.04
CA LYS A 21 -14.52 17.48 9.41
C LYS A 21 -13.12 17.56 10.04
N LYS A 22 -13.04 17.63 11.38
CA LYS A 22 -11.75 17.72 12.09
C LYS A 22 -10.87 16.48 11.88
N LYS A 23 -11.47 15.33 11.63
CA LYS A 23 -10.79 14.05 11.42
C LYS A 23 -10.65 13.69 9.93
N LYS A 24 -11.02 14.59 9.02
CA LYS A 24 -10.89 14.41 7.57
C LYS A 24 -11.58 13.13 7.07
N MET A 25 -12.78 12.85 7.58
CA MET A 25 -13.53 11.64 7.25
C MET A 25 -14.65 11.87 6.22
N GLN A 26 -14.75 13.08 5.66
CA GLN A 26 -15.83 13.49 4.76
C GLN A 26 -15.91 12.62 3.50
N SER A 27 -14.77 12.27 2.90
CA SER A 27 -14.72 11.50 1.64
C SER A 27 -15.15 10.06 1.84
N TRP A 28 -14.82 9.45 2.99
CA TRP A 28 -14.80 7.99 3.12
C TRP A 28 -15.78 7.42 4.17
N LEU A 29 -16.18 8.18 5.20
CA LEU A 29 -16.97 7.65 6.31
C LEU A 29 -18.31 7.05 5.87
N TRP A 30 -18.96 7.68 4.88
CA TRP A 30 -20.21 7.19 4.32
C TRP A 30 -20.04 5.81 3.68
N ASN A 31 -19.04 5.66 2.79
CA ASN A 31 -18.78 4.40 2.11
C ASN A 31 -18.32 3.31 3.08
N TYR A 32 -17.53 3.68 4.10
CA TYR A 32 -17.16 2.76 5.17
C TYR A 32 -18.40 2.28 5.93
N THR A 33 -19.30 3.19 6.31
CA THR A 33 -20.52 2.82 7.04
C THR A 33 -21.41 1.91 6.19
N LYS A 34 -21.55 2.20 4.89
CA LYS A 34 -22.28 1.34 3.95
C LYS A 34 -21.67 -0.06 3.85
N SER A 35 -20.33 -0.18 3.82
CA SER A 35 -19.66 -1.48 3.73
C SER A 35 -19.88 -2.33 4.98
N GLN A 36 -20.03 -1.73 6.17
CA GLN A 36 -20.31 -2.47 7.41
C GLN A 36 -21.69 -3.16 7.41
N PHE A 37 -22.64 -2.68 6.60
CA PHE A 37 -23.95 -3.31 6.44
C PHE A 37 -24.03 -4.27 5.25
N THR A 38 -22.94 -4.41 4.50
CA THR A 38 -22.87 -5.35 3.37
C THR A 38 -22.46 -6.71 3.92
N GLN A 39 -23.25 -7.75 3.60
CA GLN A 39 -22.94 -9.11 4.05
C GLN A 39 -21.67 -9.61 3.34
N LYS A 40 -20.70 -10.08 4.12
CA LYS A 40 -19.50 -10.72 3.56
C LYS A 40 -19.88 -12.07 2.95
N PRO A 41 -19.35 -12.40 1.76
CA PRO A 41 -19.55 -13.73 1.17
C PRO A 41 -19.07 -14.82 2.14
N THR A 42 -19.77 -15.95 2.18
CA THR A 42 -19.31 -17.13 2.91
C THR A 42 -18.32 -17.89 2.04
N VAL A 43 -17.11 -18.10 2.54
CA VAL A 43 -16.08 -18.89 1.85
C VAL A 43 -16.15 -20.35 2.31
N SER A 44 -16.18 -21.27 1.36
CA SER A 44 -15.95 -22.70 1.62
C SER A 44 -14.49 -23.04 1.38
N GLY A 45 -13.83 -23.68 2.36
CA GLY A 45 -12.44 -24.10 2.24
C GLY A 45 -11.44 -23.09 2.84
N THR A 46 -10.18 -23.18 2.42
CA THR A 46 -9.09 -22.34 2.92
C THR A 46 -9.19 -20.93 2.37
N GLN A 47 -9.09 -19.94 3.26
CA GLN A 47 -8.92 -18.54 2.89
C GLN A 47 -7.42 -18.22 2.79
N HIS A 48 -7.03 -17.62 1.67
CA HIS A 48 -5.66 -17.22 1.41
C HIS A 48 -5.47 -15.75 1.77
N VAL A 49 -4.48 -15.45 2.61
CA VAL A 49 -4.19 -14.10 3.09
C VAL A 49 -2.91 -13.60 2.45
N MET A 50 -3.02 -12.75 1.42
CA MET A 50 -1.90 -12.07 0.80
C MET A 50 -1.57 -10.82 1.62
N PHE A 51 -0.43 -10.86 2.32
CA PHE A 51 0.05 -9.77 3.15
C PHE A 51 1.20 -9.03 2.46
N CYS A 52 0.94 -7.78 2.04
CA CYS A 52 1.91 -6.89 1.43
C CYS A 52 2.27 -5.75 2.39
N PHE A 53 3.57 -5.55 2.59
CA PHE A 53 4.12 -4.44 3.34
C PHE A 53 4.81 -3.49 2.36
N VAL A 54 4.30 -2.26 2.23
CA VAL A 54 4.91 -1.21 1.41
C VAL A 54 5.57 -0.14 2.27
N ASP A 55 6.54 0.56 1.71
CA ASP A 55 7.35 1.52 2.45
C ASP A 55 7.63 2.77 1.63
N HIS A 56 7.28 3.93 2.17
CA HIS A 56 7.79 5.23 1.75
C HIS A 56 9.24 5.35 2.24
N TYR A 57 10.15 4.68 1.53
CA TYR A 57 11.50 4.46 2.00
C TYR A 57 12.39 5.66 1.68
N GLU A 58 12.45 6.62 2.61
CA GLU A 58 13.14 7.92 2.47
C GLU A 58 14.40 8.03 3.37
N PRO A 59 15.57 7.47 2.98
CA PRO A 59 16.80 7.59 3.77
C PRO A 59 17.19 9.03 4.17
N GLN A 60 16.81 10.05 3.39
CA GLN A 60 17.13 11.46 3.66
C GLN A 60 16.13 12.16 4.61
N TRP A 61 15.23 11.41 5.26
CA TRP A 61 14.19 11.99 6.11
C TRP A 61 14.70 12.99 7.16
N LYS A 62 14.37 14.27 6.94
CA LYS A 62 14.78 15.43 7.76
C LYS A 62 16.31 15.61 7.90
N ASN A 63 17.10 15.08 6.97
CA ASN A 63 18.56 15.10 7.05
C ASN A 63 19.28 15.07 5.68
N LYS A 64 18.75 15.74 4.65
CA LYS A 64 19.28 15.72 3.27
C LYS A 64 20.79 15.97 3.11
N ASP A 65 21.42 16.66 4.07
CA ASP A 65 22.85 16.98 4.05
C ASP A 65 23.72 16.02 4.90
N ASN A 66 23.16 14.94 5.45
CA ASN A 66 23.86 14.01 6.34
C ASN A 66 23.86 12.58 5.79
N ILE A 67 24.78 12.32 4.86
CA ILE A 67 24.95 11.02 4.23
C ILE A 67 25.29 9.89 5.21
N GLU A 68 25.99 10.17 6.32
CA GLU A 68 26.32 9.15 7.32
C GLU A 68 25.08 8.65 8.06
N LEU A 69 24.11 9.52 8.32
CA LEU A 69 22.83 9.12 8.91
C LEU A 69 22.00 8.30 7.92
N GLU A 70 21.98 8.68 6.63
CA GLU A 70 21.34 7.88 5.59
C GLU A 70 21.96 6.47 5.52
N ARG A 71 23.30 6.38 5.51
CA ARG A 71 24.03 5.11 5.53
C ARG A 71 23.66 4.25 6.73
N GLN A 72 23.63 4.85 7.93
CA GLN A 72 23.25 4.15 9.15
C GLN A 72 21.82 3.59 9.08
N ARG A 73 20.87 4.36 8.52
CA ARG A 73 19.48 3.89 8.34
C ARG A 73 19.42 2.70 7.40
N VAL A 74 20.06 2.79 6.24
CA VAL A 74 20.10 1.70 5.25
C VAL A 74 20.82 0.48 5.81
N ASP A 75 21.98 0.66 6.45
CA ASP A 75 22.77 -0.43 7.05
C ASP A 75 21.98 -1.17 8.13
N ARG A 76 21.19 -0.44 8.91
CA ARG A 76 20.32 -1.06 9.91
C ARG A 76 19.26 -1.95 9.27
N TRP A 77 18.64 -1.53 8.16
CA TRP A 77 17.73 -2.40 7.40
C TRP A 77 18.45 -3.64 6.87
N MET A 78 19.65 -3.49 6.30
CA MET A 78 20.47 -4.60 5.79
C MET A 78 20.80 -5.65 6.86
N VAL A 79 20.94 -5.22 8.11
CA VAL A 79 21.35 -6.10 9.22
C VAL A 79 20.15 -6.66 9.98
N ASP A 80 19.21 -5.81 10.36
CA ASP A 80 18.15 -6.18 11.30
C ASP A 80 16.94 -6.80 10.59
N TYR A 81 16.58 -6.33 9.39
CA TYR A 81 15.40 -6.84 8.68
C TYR A 81 15.53 -8.31 8.31
N PRO A 82 16.62 -8.80 7.66
CA PRO A 82 16.82 -10.23 7.41
C PRO A 82 16.75 -11.09 8.67
N LYS A 83 17.39 -10.65 9.76
CA LYS A 83 17.38 -11.37 11.03
C LYS A 83 15.98 -11.48 11.62
N MET A 84 15.18 -10.42 11.49
CA MET A 84 13.80 -10.39 11.93
C MET A 84 12.95 -11.31 11.04
N ALA A 85 12.94 -11.07 9.73
CA ALA A 85 12.09 -11.76 8.76
C ALA A 85 12.37 -13.27 8.70
N SER A 86 13.64 -13.69 8.81
CA SER A 86 14.04 -15.11 8.71
C SER A 86 13.46 -16.01 9.82
N GLN A 87 12.88 -15.43 10.87
CA GLN A 87 12.22 -16.18 11.95
C GLN A 87 10.82 -16.67 11.57
N PHE A 88 10.26 -16.19 10.45
CA PHE A 88 8.88 -16.45 10.05
C PHE A 88 8.84 -16.99 8.63
N LEU A 89 7.89 -17.91 8.40
CA LEU A 89 7.60 -18.50 7.10
C LEU A 89 6.09 -18.47 6.87
N ASP A 90 5.69 -18.17 5.64
CA ASP A 90 4.32 -18.28 5.17
C ASP A 90 3.97 -19.73 4.75
N ALA A 91 2.80 -19.96 4.16
CA ALA A 91 2.35 -21.29 3.73
C ALA A 91 3.24 -21.92 2.65
N ASP A 92 4.01 -21.09 1.94
CA ASP A 92 4.82 -21.48 0.78
C ASP A 92 6.31 -21.57 1.13
N GLY A 93 6.68 -21.28 2.38
CA GLY A 93 8.08 -21.22 2.82
C GLY A 93 8.79 -19.91 2.47
N ASN A 94 8.05 -18.83 2.18
CA ASN A 94 8.64 -17.50 2.01
C ASN A 94 8.71 -16.73 3.32
N HIS A 95 9.79 -15.96 3.48
CA HIS A 95 9.92 -14.98 4.55
C HIS A 95 9.05 -13.74 4.30
N PRO A 96 8.77 -12.92 5.33
CA PRO A 96 8.24 -11.57 5.14
C PRO A 96 9.01 -10.82 4.06
N LYS A 97 8.26 -10.19 3.15
CA LYS A 97 8.78 -9.36 2.08
C LYS A 97 8.44 -7.90 2.34
N HIS A 98 9.35 -7.01 1.99
CA HIS A 98 9.18 -5.57 2.07
C HIS A 98 9.23 -4.95 0.68
N SER A 99 8.25 -4.12 0.31
CA SER A 99 8.26 -3.40 -0.96
C SER A 99 8.78 -1.99 -0.71
N PHE A 100 10.03 -1.74 -1.10
CA PHE A 100 10.71 -0.46 -0.92
C PHE A 100 10.34 0.48 -2.07
N PHE A 101 9.40 1.40 -1.83
CA PHE A 101 9.12 2.46 -2.81
C PHE A 101 10.14 3.56 -2.58
N PHE A 102 11.13 3.65 -3.47
CA PHE A 102 12.28 4.53 -3.31
C PHE A 102 12.05 5.87 -4.01
N PRO A 103 12.24 7.02 -3.33
CA PRO A 103 12.07 8.35 -3.92
C PRO A 103 13.15 8.64 -4.96
N GLU A 104 12.73 9.01 -6.18
CA GLU A 104 13.65 9.42 -7.26
C GLU A 104 14.59 10.54 -6.79
N GLU A 105 14.04 11.54 -6.11
CA GLU A 105 14.75 12.74 -5.69
C GLU A 105 15.77 12.48 -4.56
N GLU A 106 15.71 11.30 -3.92
CA GLU A 106 16.70 10.87 -2.93
C GLU A 106 17.70 9.86 -3.48
N TYR A 107 17.70 9.58 -4.78
CA TYR A 107 18.53 8.54 -5.38
C TYR A 107 20.00 8.67 -4.99
N ARG A 108 20.48 7.63 -4.29
CA ARG A 108 21.90 7.38 -4.04
C ARG A 108 22.21 5.97 -4.49
N LYS A 109 23.12 5.83 -5.45
CA LYS A 109 23.53 4.52 -5.96
C LYS A 109 23.97 3.57 -4.84
N GLU A 110 24.70 4.06 -3.84
CA GLU A 110 25.17 3.25 -2.71
C GLU A 110 24.05 2.70 -1.81
N HIS A 111 22.92 3.40 -1.71
CA HIS A 111 21.76 2.94 -0.94
C HIS A 111 20.98 1.92 -1.75
N LEU A 112 20.72 2.20 -3.03
CA LEU A 112 19.99 1.27 -3.90
C LEU A 112 20.76 -0.04 -4.16
N ASP A 113 22.09 -0.01 -4.31
CA ASP A 113 22.87 -1.25 -4.47
C ASP A 113 22.69 -2.15 -3.22
N LYS A 114 22.62 -1.57 -2.01
CA LYS A 114 22.34 -2.30 -0.76
C LYS A 114 20.92 -2.86 -0.74
N ILE A 115 19.90 -2.04 -1.02
CA ILE A 115 18.50 -2.51 -1.02
C ILE A 115 18.27 -3.56 -2.12
N SER A 116 18.91 -3.40 -3.29
CA SER A 116 18.87 -4.40 -4.35
C SER A 116 19.46 -5.73 -3.89
N ASP A 117 20.59 -5.73 -3.19
CA ASP A 117 21.18 -6.94 -2.63
C ASP A 117 20.27 -7.61 -1.58
N LEU A 118 19.59 -6.81 -0.75
CA LEU A 118 18.57 -7.30 0.17
C LEU A 118 17.40 -7.98 -0.58
N CYS A 119 16.93 -7.38 -1.67
CA CYS A 119 15.87 -7.94 -2.51
C CYS A 119 16.34 -9.21 -3.23
N ALA A 120 17.57 -9.25 -3.73
CA ALA A 120 18.18 -10.43 -4.35
C ALA A 120 18.34 -11.63 -3.39
N LYS A 121 18.29 -11.38 -2.07
CA LYS A 121 18.25 -12.39 -1.00
C LYS A 121 16.83 -12.84 -0.65
N GLY A 122 15.81 -12.33 -1.33
CA GLY A 122 14.40 -12.72 -1.17
C GLY A 122 13.61 -11.93 -0.12
N PHE A 123 14.17 -10.84 0.43
CA PHE A 123 13.56 -10.06 1.51
C PHE A 123 12.66 -8.92 1.02
N GLY A 124 12.53 -8.70 -0.29
CA GLY A 124 11.74 -7.60 -0.79
C GLY A 124 11.85 -7.37 -2.29
N GLU A 125 11.21 -6.29 -2.74
CA GLU A 125 11.35 -5.74 -4.10
C GLU A 125 11.42 -4.20 -4.02
N ILE A 126 11.88 -3.56 -5.10
CA ILE A 126 12.04 -2.11 -5.22
C ILE A 126 11.00 -1.59 -6.20
N GLU A 127 10.34 -0.48 -5.85
CA GLU A 127 9.31 0.20 -6.63
C GLU A 127 9.55 1.72 -6.60
N ILE A 128 8.73 2.52 -7.31
CA ILE A 128 8.96 3.97 -7.44
C ILE A 128 8.08 4.77 -6.49
N HIS A 129 8.74 5.67 -5.77
CA HIS A 129 8.11 6.73 -5.00
C HIS A 129 8.57 8.08 -5.58
N LEU A 130 7.73 9.11 -5.49
CA LEU A 130 8.10 10.44 -5.94
C LEU A 130 7.38 11.52 -5.12
N HIS A 131 8.13 12.50 -4.64
CA HIS A 131 7.58 13.79 -4.25
C HIS A 131 7.78 14.79 -5.40
N HIS A 132 6.71 15.46 -5.79
CA HIS A 132 6.77 16.55 -6.77
C HIS A 132 5.76 17.64 -6.39
N GLU A 133 5.98 18.85 -6.88
CA GLU A 133 5.15 20.02 -6.63
C GLU A 133 5.26 20.96 -7.84
N ASP A 134 4.16 21.62 -8.20
CA ASP A 134 4.05 22.50 -9.36
C ASP A 134 4.63 21.88 -10.65
N ASP A 135 4.42 20.57 -10.81
CA ASP A 135 4.97 19.79 -11.92
C ASP A 135 4.12 19.91 -13.20
N THR A 136 4.63 19.34 -14.30
CA THR A 136 3.95 19.24 -15.60
C THR A 136 3.97 17.80 -16.08
N SER A 137 2.98 17.43 -16.90
CA SER A 137 2.88 16.08 -17.46
C SER A 137 4.15 15.65 -18.22
N ASP A 138 4.79 16.56 -18.95
CA ASP A 138 6.02 16.29 -19.70
C ASP A 138 7.22 16.02 -18.79
N ASN A 139 7.38 16.82 -17.73
CA ASN A 139 8.45 16.60 -16.76
C ASN A 139 8.21 15.32 -15.95
N LEU A 140 6.97 15.08 -15.50
CA LEU A 140 6.61 13.86 -14.79
C LEU A 140 6.88 12.60 -15.64
N ARG A 141 6.49 12.61 -16.92
CA ARG A 141 6.80 11.51 -17.86
C ARG A 141 8.29 11.23 -17.94
N LYS A 142 9.10 12.28 -18.06
CA LYS A 142 10.56 12.21 -18.17
C LYS A 142 11.19 11.66 -16.88
N THR A 143 10.77 12.17 -15.72
CA THR A 143 11.26 11.76 -14.41
C THR A 143 10.97 10.29 -14.16
N LEU A 144 9.72 9.87 -14.31
CA LEU A 144 9.30 8.48 -14.05
C LEU A 144 9.98 7.49 -15.00
N SER A 145 9.98 7.78 -16.32
CA SER A 145 10.62 6.89 -17.31
C SER A 145 12.13 6.81 -17.08
N GLY A 146 12.77 7.94 -16.79
CA GLY A 146 14.21 8.01 -16.54
C GLY A 146 14.61 7.26 -15.27
N PHE A 147 13.83 7.39 -14.20
CA PHE A 147 14.12 6.69 -12.95
C PHE A 147 13.83 5.19 -13.05
N ALA A 148 12.74 4.79 -13.72
CA ALA A 148 12.46 3.38 -14.00
C ALA A 148 13.62 2.73 -14.80
N GLN A 149 14.12 3.42 -15.82
CA GLN A 149 15.29 2.97 -16.57
C GLN A 149 16.55 2.88 -15.68
N CYS A 150 16.80 3.90 -14.85
CA CYS A 150 17.94 3.90 -13.92
C CYS A 150 17.89 2.72 -12.94
N LEU A 151 16.74 2.47 -12.31
CA LEU A 151 16.54 1.34 -11.40
C LEU A 151 16.79 0.00 -12.10
N HIS A 152 16.31 -0.14 -13.33
CA HIS A 152 16.51 -1.34 -14.11
C HIS A 152 17.97 -1.57 -14.51
N GLU A 153 18.63 -0.57 -15.09
CA GLU A 153 19.98 -0.71 -15.64
C GLU A 153 21.08 -0.77 -14.57
N GLU A 154 20.96 0.03 -13.51
CA GLU A 154 22.03 0.15 -12.50
C GLU A 154 21.93 -0.89 -11.39
N HIS A 155 20.71 -1.38 -11.13
CA HIS A 155 20.37 -2.22 -9.97
C HIS A 155 19.69 -3.54 -10.34
N ASN A 156 19.42 -3.81 -11.62
CA ASN A 156 18.60 -4.95 -12.07
C ASN A 156 17.25 -5.03 -11.34
N ALA A 157 16.75 -3.88 -10.87
CA ALA A 157 15.45 -3.76 -10.25
C ALA A 157 14.35 -3.63 -11.33
N LEU A 158 13.10 -3.63 -10.88
CA LEU A 158 11.90 -3.55 -11.71
C LEU A 158 11.72 -4.71 -12.70
N SER A 159 10.46 -5.11 -12.87
CA SER A 159 10.06 -6.06 -13.91
C SER A 159 10.11 -5.38 -15.27
N VAL A 160 10.11 -6.19 -16.32
CA VAL A 160 9.97 -5.72 -17.69
C VAL A 160 8.60 -6.15 -18.20
N ASP A 161 7.89 -5.22 -18.83
CA ASP A 161 6.66 -5.51 -19.55
C ASP A 161 6.95 -6.45 -20.73
N PRO A 162 6.32 -7.64 -20.79
CA PRO A 162 6.57 -8.60 -21.86
C PRO A 162 6.13 -8.10 -23.25
N GLU A 163 5.21 -7.13 -23.34
CA GLU A 163 4.72 -6.59 -24.61
C GLU A 163 5.60 -5.44 -25.11
N THR A 164 5.96 -4.50 -24.23
CA THR A 164 6.70 -3.29 -24.63
C THR A 164 8.21 -3.40 -24.45
N GLY A 165 8.68 -4.37 -23.65
CA GLY A 165 10.10 -4.51 -23.31
C GLY A 165 10.65 -3.40 -22.41
N LYS A 166 9.78 -2.58 -21.82
CA LYS A 166 10.17 -1.46 -20.94
C LYS A 166 10.11 -1.87 -19.47
N PRO A 167 10.94 -1.27 -18.59
CA PRO A 167 10.78 -1.41 -17.15
C PRO A 167 9.39 -0.93 -16.71
N VAL A 168 8.77 -1.66 -15.79
CA VAL A 168 7.48 -1.34 -15.18
C VAL A 168 7.56 -1.37 -13.67
N TYR A 169 6.72 -0.56 -13.03
CA TYR A 169 6.80 -0.29 -11.60
C TYR A 169 5.42 -0.10 -10.95
N ALA A 170 5.34 -0.28 -9.65
CA ALA A 170 4.26 0.25 -8.82
C ALA A 170 4.63 1.64 -8.31
N PHE A 171 3.62 2.47 -8.08
CA PHE A 171 3.82 3.86 -7.68
C PHE A 171 3.23 4.17 -6.30
N ILE A 172 3.93 5.04 -5.57
CA ILE A 172 3.42 5.78 -4.42
C ILE A 172 3.70 7.26 -4.65
N HIS A 173 2.66 8.09 -4.57
CA HIS A 173 2.81 9.53 -4.55
C HIS A 173 3.21 9.99 -3.14
N GLY A 174 4.42 10.55 -2.97
CA GLY A 174 5.00 10.83 -1.65
C GLY A 174 4.28 11.89 -0.85
N ASN A 175 3.71 12.89 -1.53
CA ASN A 175 2.85 13.89 -0.90
C ASN A 175 1.41 13.40 -0.64
N TRP A 176 1.07 12.15 -0.95
CA TRP A 176 -0.27 11.57 -0.81
C TRP A 176 -1.36 12.27 -1.64
N VAL A 177 -0.97 13.02 -2.67
CA VAL A 177 -1.89 13.87 -3.45
C VAL A 177 -1.87 13.51 -4.93
N LEU A 178 -1.88 12.19 -5.20
CA LEU A 178 -2.08 11.61 -6.53
C LEU A 178 -3.09 12.43 -7.33
N ASP A 179 -2.83 12.61 -8.61
CA ASP A 179 -3.68 13.29 -9.59
C ASP A 179 -4.14 14.66 -9.10
N ASN A 180 -3.17 15.46 -8.65
CA ASN A 180 -3.33 16.83 -8.17
C ASN A 180 -4.47 17.02 -7.15
N SER A 181 -4.70 16.02 -6.31
CA SER A 181 -5.91 15.89 -5.49
C SER A 181 -5.96 16.77 -4.25
N HIS A 182 -4.90 17.53 -3.95
CA HIS A 182 -4.95 18.47 -2.84
C HIS A 182 -5.99 19.57 -3.13
N PRO A 183 -6.91 19.90 -2.19
CA PRO A 183 -7.98 20.89 -2.43
C PRO A 183 -7.48 22.30 -2.81
N GLU A 184 -6.26 22.65 -2.43
CA GLU A 184 -5.61 23.92 -2.79
C GLU A 184 -4.71 23.83 -4.03
N GLY A 185 -4.67 22.68 -4.73
CA GLY A 185 -3.85 22.45 -5.93
C GLY A 185 -2.35 22.47 -5.66
N LYS A 186 -1.92 21.92 -4.51
CA LYS A 186 -0.52 21.91 -4.05
C LYS A 186 0.07 20.51 -4.10
N TRP A 187 1.41 20.45 -4.07
CA TRP A 187 2.18 19.23 -3.86
C TRP A 187 2.01 18.14 -4.94
N CYS A 188 1.61 18.54 -6.16
CA CYS A 188 1.59 17.70 -7.36
C CYS A 188 1.72 18.56 -8.64
N GLY A 189 0.62 19.16 -9.12
CA GLY A 189 0.58 20.01 -10.32
C GLY A 189 0.05 19.36 -11.61
N VAL A 190 -0.24 18.06 -11.61
CA VAL A 190 -0.58 17.29 -12.82
C VAL A 190 -1.97 16.64 -12.70
N ASN A 191 -2.94 17.07 -13.53
CA ASN A 191 -4.31 16.54 -13.56
C ASN A 191 -4.49 15.33 -14.50
N ASP A 192 -3.49 14.99 -15.32
CA ASP A 192 -3.48 13.77 -16.15
C ASP A 192 -2.48 12.73 -15.60
N GLU A 193 -2.27 12.74 -14.27
CA GLU A 193 -1.21 11.96 -13.64
C GLU A 193 -1.42 10.45 -13.81
N LEU A 194 -2.66 9.94 -13.81
CA LEU A 194 -2.91 8.51 -13.99
C LEU A 194 -2.59 8.07 -15.43
N ILE A 195 -2.87 8.93 -16.42
CA ILE A 195 -2.47 8.72 -17.82
C ILE A 195 -0.94 8.67 -17.91
N VAL A 196 -0.25 9.66 -17.32
CA VAL A 196 1.22 9.72 -17.30
C VAL A 196 1.79 8.45 -16.70
N LEU A 197 1.32 8.06 -15.51
CA LEU A 197 1.76 6.84 -14.82
C LEU A 197 1.61 5.61 -15.71
N ARG A 198 0.46 5.42 -16.36
CA ARG A 198 0.25 4.30 -17.28
C ARG A 198 1.25 4.33 -18.44
N GLU A 199 1.41 5.48 -19.08
CA GLU A 199 2.29 5.65 -20.26
C GLU A 199 3.76 5.37 -19.95
N THR A 200 4.18 5.63 -18.71
CA THR A 200 5.56 5.39 -18.24
C THR A 200 5.77 3.99 -17.68
N GLY A 201 4.74 3.14 -17.63
CA GLY A 201 4.86 1.74 -17.20
C GLY A 201 4.43 1.46 -15.77
N CYS A 202 3.66 2.35 -15.14
CA CYS A 202 3.08 2.07 -13.83
C CYS A 202 1.97 1.02 -13.93
N TYR A 203 2.12 -0.13 -13.28
CA TYR A 203 1.14 -1.22 -13.33
C TYR A 203 0.05 -1.08 -12.25
N ALA A 204 0.34 -0.43 -11.13
CA ALA A 204 -0.63 -0.15 -10.06
C ALA A 204 -0.15 0.98 -9.12
N ASP A 205 -1.10 1.70 -8.53
CA ASP A 205 -0.89 2.65 -7.44
C ASP A 205 -1.08 1.99 -6.07
N PHE A 206 -0.22 2.38 -5.13
CA PHE A 206 -0.23 1.96 -3.74
C PHE A 206 -0.28 3.16 -2.77
N THR A 207 -0.68 4.35 -3.23
CA THR A 207 -0.66 5.58 -2.43
C THR A 207 -1.60 5.48 -1.23
N PHE A 208 -2.80 4.91 -1.35
CA PHE A 208 -3.82 5.01 -0.29
C PHE A 208 -3.73 3.91 0.78
N PRO A 209 -4.09 4.18 2.05
CA PRO A 209 -4.90 5.31 2.52
C PRO A 209 -4.11 6.59 2.83
N SER A 210 -4.59 7.72 2.31
CA SER A 210 -4.10 9.07 2.64
C SER A 210 -4.65 9.54 4.01
N PRO A 211 -3.86 10.29 4.80
CA PRO A 211 -4.32 10.89 6.04
C PRO A 211 -5.20 12.15 5.84
N ASP A 212 -5.40 12.60 4.60
CA ASP A 212 -5.98 13.91 4.26
C ASP A 212 -7.19 13.83 3.29
N GLU A 213 -7.68 14.98 2.84
CA GLU A 213 -8.81 15.14 1.92
C GLU A 213 -8.54 14.58 0.50
N SER A 214 -7.28 14.24 0.19
CA SER A 214 -6.92 13.46 -1.00
C SER A 214 -7.40 12.00 -0.92
N GLN A 215 -7.73 11.48 0.26
CA GLN A 215 -8.26 10.12 0.39
C GLN A 215 -9.51 9.92 -0.52
N PRO A 216 -9.54 8.87 -1.37
CA PRO A 216 -10.71 8.57 -2.19
C PRO A 216 -11.92 8.16 -1.36
N ALA A 217 -13.10 8.39 -1.92
CA ALA A 217 -14.33 7.85 -1.39
C ALA A 217 -14.40 6.31 -1.49
N MET A 218 -13.89 5.72 -2.59
CA MET A 218 -13.76 4.27 -2.70
C MET A 218 -12.64 3.76 -1.79
N LEU A 219 -12.99 2.95 -0.79
CA LEU A 219 -12.08 2.40 0.22
C LEU A 219 -12.28 0.89 0.38
N ASN A 220 -11.26 0.20 0.89
CA ASN A 220 -11.25 -1.24 1.12
C ASN A 220 -11.74 -2.04 -0.10
N THR A 221 -11.38 -1.55 -1.29
CA THR A 221 -11.78 -2.10 -2.59
C THR A 221 -10.58 -1.95 -3.51
N ILE A 222 -10.30 -2.98 -4.31
CA ILE A 222 -9.34 -2.93 -5.41
C ILE A 222 -10.13 -2.53 -6.66
N TYR A 223 -9.72 -1.43 -7.31
CA TYR A 223 -10.50 -0.89 -8.43
C TYR A 223 -9.63 -0.19 -9.47
N TYR A 224 -10.15 -0.15 -10.69
CA TYR A 224 -9.60 0.65 -11.76
C TYR A 224 -10.13 2.08 -11.71
N ALA A 225 -9.24 3.06 -11.85
CA ALA A 225 -9.60 4.45 -12.10
C ALA A 225 -9.36 4.81 -13.57
N LYS A 226 -10.13 5.77 -14.06
CA LYS A 226 -9.93 6.38 -15.37
C LYS A 226 -9.74 7.87 -15.16
N ASP A 227 -8.72 8.41 -15.78
CA ASP A 227 -8.33 9.80 -15.69
C ASP A 227 -9.32 10.73 -16.43
N ASP A 228 -9.48 11.94 -15.89
CA ASP A 228 -10.08 13.10 -16.54
C ASP A 228 -9.00 14.20 -16.57
N PRO A 229 -8.25 14.35 -17.67
CA PRO A 229 -7.06 15.23 -17.73
C PRO A 229 -7.36 16.71 -17.46
N GLU A 230 -8.64 17.11 -17.47
CA GLU A 230 -9.08 18.47 -17.19
C GLU A 230 -9.40 18.69 -15.70
N LYS A 231 -9.39 17.65 -14.86
CA LYS A 231 -9.76 17.73 -13.43
C LYS A 231 -8.86 16.87 -12.55
N PRO A 232 -8.53 17.33 -11.33
CA PRO A 232 -7.81 16.50 -10.39
C PRO A 232 -8.68 15.37 -9.82
N LYS A 233 -8.03 14.44 -9.14
CA LYS A 233 -8.64 13.41 -8.27
C LYS A 233 -9.58 12.45 -9.01
N SER A 234 -9.22 12.08 -10.23
CA SER A 234 -9.95 11.16 -11.10
C SER A 234 -10.17 9.78 -10.48
N TYR A 235 -9.33 9.37 -9.54
CA TYR A 235 -9.49 8.12 -8.79
C TYR A 235 -10.53 8.17 -7.67
N GLU A 236 -11.18 9.32 -7.40
CA GLU A 236 -12.22 9.44 -6.36
C GLU A 236 -13.30 8.34 -6.49
N THR A 237 -13.59 7.93 -7.73
CA THR A 237 -14.44 6.79 -8.07
C THR A 237 -13.80 5.96 -9.19
N GLY A 238 -14.29 4.73 -9.38
CA GLY A 238 -13.76 3.81 -10.36
C GLY A 238 -14.60 2.55 -10.50
N ARG A 239 -14.02 1.51 -11.11
CA ARG A 239 -14.66 0.22 -11.32
C ARG A 239 -14.00 -0.85 -10.46
N PRO A 240 -14.71 -1.45 -9.49
CA PRO A 240 -14.19 -2.60 -8.75
C PRO A 240 -13.69 -3.68 -9.71
N ILE A 241 -12.61 -4.34 -9.33
CA ILE A 241 -12.12 -5.50 -10.07
C ILE A 241 -13.02 -6.71 -9.78
N VAL A 242 -13.37 -7.46 -10.83
CA VAL A 242 -14.34 -8.57 -10.78
C VAL A 242 -13.74 -9.82 -11.43
N LYS A 243 -14.07 -11.00 -10.91
CA LYS A 243 -13.75 -12.28 -11.56
C LYS A 243 -14.34 -12.32 -12.98
N GLY A 244 -13.52 -12.68 -13.97
CA GLY A 244 -13.87 -12.63 -15.40
C GLY A 244 -13.85 -11.22 -15.99
N GLY A 245 -13.34 -10.24 -15.25
CA GLY A 245 -13.19 -8.85 -15.67
C GLY A 245 -12.09 -8.64 -16.71
N LYS A 246 -11.88 -7.38 -17.07
CA LYS A 246 -10.79 -6.93 -17.94
C LYS A 246 -10.29 -5.58 -17.42
N ALA A 247 -9.02 -5.31 -17.71
CA ALA A 247 -8.43 -4.00 -17.45
C ALA A 247 -9.30 -2.87 -18.03
N TRP A 248 -9.43 -1.79 -17.27
CA TRP A 248 -10.22 -0.62 -17.64
C TRP A 248 -9.57 0.65 -17.14
N GLY A 249 -9.80 1.75 -17.84
CA GLY A 249 -9.26 3.05 -17.44
C GLY A 249 -7.75 3.14 -17.62
N ASP A 250 -7.10 3.80 -16.67
CA ASP A 250 -5.69 4.16 -16.77
C ASP A 250 -4.85 3.46 -15.69
N LEU A 251 -5.37 3.32 -14.46
CA LEU A 251 -4.59 2.79 -13.35
C LEU A 251 -5.40 1.88 -12.42
N LEU A 252 -4.76 0.82 -11.92
CA LEU A 252 -5.30 -0.01 -10.85
C LEU A 252 -4.87 0.55 -9.49
N LEU A 253 -5.81 0.72 -8.56
CA LEU A 253 -5.53 1.16 -7.20
C LEU A 253 -5.59 -0.03 -6.23
N ILE A 254 -4.48 -0.27 -5.54
CA ILE A 254 -4.34 -1.28 -4.50
C ILE A 254 -4.14 -0.57 -3.17
N GLN A 255 -5.25 -0.35 -2.48
CA GLN A 255 -5.28 0.42 -1.26
C GLN A 255 -5.01 -0.43 -0.03
N GLY A 256 -4.48 0.21 1.01
CA GLY A 256 -4.52 -0.34 2.36
C GLY A 256 -5.91 -0.15 2.99
N ILE A 257 -5.99 -0.54 4.25
CA ILE A 257 -7.24 -0.60 4.97
C ILE A 257 -7.52 0.73 5.67
N LEU A 258 -8.71 1.26 5.42
CA LEU A 258 -9.23 2.43 6.10
C LEU A 258 -10.52 2.07 6.84
N GLY A 259 -10.62 2.41 8.12
CA GLY A 259 -11.80 2.11 8.91
C GLY A 259 -11.73 2.57 10.36
N LEU A 260 -12.65 2.07 11.18
CA LEU A 260 -12.74 2.39 12.59
C LEU A 260 -12.41 1.17 13.45
N ASN A 261 -11.37 1.27 14.27
CA ASN A 261 -10.98 0.26 15.24
C ASN A 261 -11.68 0.49 16.58
N TRP A 262 -12.80 -0.21 16.79
CA TRP A 262 -13.63 -0.07 17.99
C TRP A 262 -13.04 -0.72 19.25
N LYS A 263 -12.03 -1.59 19.11
CA LYS A 263 -11.33 -2.20 20.25
C LYS A 263 -10.30 -1.23 20.85
N VAL A 264 -9.91 -0.18 20.12
CA VAL A 264 -9.04 0.90 20.63
C VAL A 264 -9.81 2.21 20.63
N ARG A 265 -10.17 2.71 21.81
CA ARG A 265 -10.99 3.92 21.93
C ARG A 265 -10.22 5.09 22.55
N LYS A 266 -10.09 6.19 21.80
CA LYS A 266 -9.57 7.45 22.33
C LYS A 266 -10.57 8.04 23.32
N LYS A 267 -10.09 8.36 24.52
CA LYS A 267 -10.90 8.86 25.65
C LYS A 267 -12.09 7.92 26.01
N GLY A 268 -11.98 6.63 25.71
CA GLY A 268 -13.02 5.63 25.96
C GLY A 268 -14.24 5.66 25.04
N ILE A 269 -14.38 6.68 24.18
CA ILE A 269 -15.61 6.93 23.42
C ILE A 269 -15.39 6.78 21.91
N PHE A 270 -14.34 7.38 21.36
CA PHE A 270 -14.16 7.44 19.91
C PHE A 270 -13.23 6.33 19.42
N PRO A 271 -13.63 5.53 18.41
CA PRO A 271 -12.74 4.52 17.84
C PRO A 271 -11.50 5.19 17.24
N GLN A 272 -10.37 4.50 17.29
CA GLN A 272 -9.19 4.89 16.53
C GLN A 272 -9.48 4.70 15.04
N ILE A 273 -9.08 5.67 14.21
CA ILE A 273 -9.07 5.47 12.76
C ILE A 273 -7.92 4.51 12.46
N GLU A 274 -8.25 3.40 11.84
CA GLU A 274 -7.32 2.48 11.22
C GLU A 274 -7.04 2.97 9.80
N ASN A 275 -5.77 3.09 9.43
CA ASN A 275 -5.33 3.55 8.11
C ASN A 275 -4.18 2.70 7.53
N SER A 276 -3.96 1.48 8.05
CA SER A 276 -2.90 0.57 7.60
C SER A 276 -1.45 1.07 7.82
N ASP A 277 -1.27 2.16 8.56
CA ASP A 277 0.03 2.74 8.91
C ASP A 277 0.68 1.96 10.07
N VAL A 278 1.91 1.51 9.90
CA VAL A 278 2.69 0.79 10.90
C VAL A 278 3.86 1.65 11.33
N ARG A 279 3.81 2.15 12.56
CA ARG A 279 4.86 3.01 13.14
C ARG A 279 4.78 3.03 14.66
N LYS A 280 5.69 3.71 15.37
CA LYS A 280 5.71 3.72 16.84
C LYS A 280 4.40 4.18 17.47
N THR A 281 3.74 5.16 16.87
CA THR A 281 2.46 5.69 17.38
C THR A 281 1.25 4.85 16.97
N PHE A 282 1.42 3.92 16.02
CA PHE A 282 0.43 2.96 15.53
C PHE A 282 1.11 1.59 15.37
N PRO A 283 1.46 0.90 16.48
CA PRO A 283 2.14 -0.38 16.40
C PRO A 283 1.22 -1.45 15.80
N PRO A 284 1.77 -2.49 15.15
CA PRO A 284 0.98 -3.51 14.46
C PRO A 284 0.50 -4.60 15.41
N THR A 285 -0.37 -4.23 16.37
CA THR A 285 -0.86 -5.16 17.39
C THR A 285 -1.70 -6.31 16.79
N PRO A 286 -1.81 -7.48 17.46
CA PRO A 286 -2.69 -8.57 17.05
C PRO A 286 -4.13 -8.15 16.71
N ASN A 287 -4.69 -7.20 17.46
CA ASN A 287 -6.03 -6.68 17.18
C ASN A 287 -6.14 -5.95 15.83
N ARG A 288 -5.07 -5.25 15.40
CA ARG A 288 -5.06 -4.60 14.09
C ARG A 288 -4.95 -5.63 12.98
N VAL A 289 -4.10 -6.64 13.14
CA VAL A 289 -4.02 -7.77 12.21
C VAL A 289 -5.38 -8.45 12.05
N ASP A 290 -6.07 -8.72 13.16
CA ASP A 290 -7.43 -9.28 13.12
C ASP A 290 -8.37 -8.39 12.32
N LEU A 291 -8.37 -7.09 12.59
CA LEU A 291 -9.19 -6.12 11.87
C LEU A 291 -8.86 -6.10 10.37
N TRP A 292 -7.57 -6.23 10.02
CA TRP A 292 -7.12 -6.22 8.63
C TRP A 292 -7.65 -7.44 7.86
N VAL A 293 -7.48 -8.65 8.41
CA VAL A 293 -8.02 -9.87 7.81
C VAL A 293 -9.55 -9.81 7.77
N ASP A 294 -10.18 -9.31 8.82
CA ASP A 294 -11.62 -9.17 8.89
C ASP A 294 -12.18 -8.23 7.82
N GLN A 295 -11.42 -7.26 7.28
CA GLN A 295 -11.95 -6.46 6.16
C GLN A 295 -12.25 -7.31 4.92
N ALA A 296 -11.59 -8.46 4.77
CA ALA A 296 -11.81 -9.40 3.69
C ALA A 296 -11.83 -8.72 2.31
N ILE A 297 -10.87 -7.83 2.04
CA ILE A 297 -10.73 -7.19 0.72
C ILE A 297 -10.34 -8.25 -0.29
N HIS A 298 -11.11 -8.37 -1.37
CA HIS A 298 -10.95 -9.40 -2.39
C HIS A 298 -11.30 -8.85 -3.77
N VAL A 299 -10.92 -9.56 -4.82
CA VAL A 299 -11.50 -9.38 -6.17
C VAL A 299 -12.95 -9.86 -6.12
N GLU A 300 -13.92 -9.08 -6.60
CA GLU A 300 -15.33 -9.46 -6.49
C GLU A 300 -15.59 -10.81 -7.19
N GLY A 301 -16.23 -11.75 -6.48
CA GLY A 301 -16.41 -13.12 -6.95
C GLY A 301 -15.26 -14.09 -6.63
N LYS A 302 -14.24 -13.63 -5.89
CA LYS A 302 -13.07 -14.39 -5.39
C LYS A 302 -12.84 -14.17 -3.87
N PRO A 303 -13.86 -14.33 -3.01
CA PRO A 303 -13.77 -13.99 -1.58
C PRO A 303 -12.77 -14.86 -0.79
N GLU A 304 -12.36 -16.00 -1.32
CA GLU A 304 -11.37 -16.87 -0.73
C GLU A 304 -9.94 -16.30 -0.75
N TRP A 305 -9.68 -15.25 -1.55
CA TRP A 305 -8.38 -14.59 -1.67
C TRP A 305 -8.47 -13.18 -1.06
N ILE A 306 -7.92 -13.03 0.15
CA ILE A 306 -7.93 -11.80 0.95
C ILE A 306 -6.61 -11.04 0.73
N PHE A 307 -6.71 -9.76 0.40
CA PHE A 307 -5.56 -8.87 0.18
C PHE A 307 -5.44 -7.85 1.31
N ILE A 308 -4.26 -7.79 1.91
CA ILE A 308 -3.93 -6.84 2.97
C ILE A 308 -2.69 -6.07 2.57
N LYS A 309 -2.85 -4.75 2.38
CA LYS A 309 -1.74 -3.81 2.24
C LYS A 309 -1.59 -2.98 3.52
N VAL A 310 -0.40 -3.01 4.11
CA VAL A 310 0.04 -2.10 5.17
C VAL A 310 1.18 -1.22 4.65
N HIS A 311 1.36 -0.05 5.24
CA HIS A 311 2.41 0.89 4.85
C HIS A 311 3.20 1.43 6.05
N THR A 312 4.38 1.99 5.78
CA THR A 312 5.20 2.69 6.77
C THR A 312 6.08 3.76 6.10
N HIS A 313 6.87 4.45 6.93
CA HIS A 313 8.03 5.24 6.53
C HIS A 313 9.28 4.64 7.21
N GLY A 314 9.94 3.72 6.54
CA GLY A 314 10.91 2.79 7.15
C GLY A 314 12.22 3.41 7.57
N ALA A 315 12.55 4.57 7.02
CA ALA A 315 13.77 5.30 7.33
C ALA A 315 13.59 6.36 8.43
N GLN A 316 12.40 6.48 9.04
CA GLN A 316 12.21 7.42 10.15
C GLN A 316 12.75 6.88 11.47
N ASP A 317 13.73 7.57 12.06
CA ASP A 317 14.47 7.10 13.25
C ASP A 317 13.57 6.68 14.42
N GLY A 318 12.45 7.39 14.62
CA GLY A 318 11.51 7.11 15.70
C GLY A 318 10.71 5.81 15.52
N ASP A 319 10.65 5.27 14.31
CA ASP A 319 9.79 4.16 13.93
C ASP A 319 10.56 2.86 13.67
N MET A 320 11.87 2.93 13.38
CA MET A 320 12.71 1.77 13.08
C MET A 320 12.66 0.65 14.14
N ASP A 321 12.62 0.99 15.43
CA ASP A 321 12.49 -0.03 16.50
C ASP A 321 11.15 -0.77 16.45
N THR A 322 10.10 -0.12 15.96
CA THR A 322 8.80 -0.76 15.74
C THR A 322 8.88 -1.71 14.56
N LEU A 323 9.56 -1.29 13.49
CA LEU A 323 9.60 -1.97 12.19
C LEU A 323 10.58 -3.14 12.14
N LEU A 324 11.69 -3.04 12.86
CA LEU A 324 12.78 -4.03 12.85
C LEU A 324 12.86 -4.82 14.17
N GLY A 325 12.16 -4.35 15.21
CA GLY A 325 12.20 -4.89 16.56
C GLY A 325 11.00 -5.76 16.93
N GLU A 326 10.69 -5.80 18.23
CA GLU A 326 9.66 -6.69 18.78
C GLU A 326 8.23 -6.45 18.28
N PRO A 327 7.77 -5.20 18.03
CA PRO A 327 6.39 -4.99 17.60
C PRO A 327 6.05 -5.67 16.26
N VAL A 328 6.91 -5.57 15.25
CA VAL A 328 6.72 -6.28 13.97
C VAL A 328 6.95 -7.80 14.13
N LYS A 329 7.86 -8.25 15.00
CA LYS A 329 7.95 -9.69 15.33
C LYS A 329 6.65 -10.25 15.90
N GLU A 330 5.99 -9.52 16.79
CA GLU A 330 4.71 -9.92 17.36
C GLU A 330 3.59 -9.93 16.30
N MET A 331 3.60 -8.96 15.38
CA MET A 331 2.70 -8.97 14.21
C MET A 331 2.88 -10.25 13.38
N HIS A 332 4.12 -10.58 13.00
CA HIS A 332 4.40 -11.78 12.20
C HIS A 332 4.11 -13.06 12.96
N ARG A 333 4.37 -13.12 14.28
CA ARG A 333 4.00 -14.26 15.12
C ARG A 333 2.49 -14.47 15.14
N HIS A 334 1.71 -13.40 15.24
CA HIS A 334 0.24 -13.47 15.20
C HIS A 334 -0.27 -13.88 13.81
N LEU A 335 0.27 -13.29 12.75
CA LEU A 335 -0.02 -13.68 11.36
C LEU A 335 0.22 -15.17 11.12
N THR A 336 1.41 -15.69 11.47
CA THR A 336 1.76 -17.09 11.22
C THR A 336 1.05 -18.07 12.14
N SER A 337 0.76 -17.70 13.39
CA SER A 337 0.07 -18.62 14.32
C SER A 337 -1.44 -18.70 14.07
N LYS A 338 -2.09 -17.59 13.69
CA LYS A 338 -3.56 -17.52 13.55
C LYS A 338 -4.02 -17.63 12.10
N TYR A 339 -3.26 -17.09 11.16
CA TYR A 339 -3.64 -16.97 9.75
C TYR A 339 -2.77 -17.81 8.80
N ASN A 340 -2.06 -18.81 9.33
CA ASN A 340 -1.32 -19.81 8.56
C ASN A 340 -1.47 -21.22 9.18
N ASP A 341 -2.71 -21.65 9.43
CA ASP A 341 -3.02 -22.82 10.25
C ASP A 341 -3.06 -24.16 9.46
N GLY A 342 -2.86 -24.11 8.14
CA GLY A 342 -2.87 -25.27 7.25
C GLY A 342 -4.27 -25.88 7.04
N LYS A 343 -5.33 -25.21 7.51
CA LYS A 343 -6.72 -25.70 7.40
C LYS A 343 -7.66 -24.59 6.93
N ASN A 344 -7.87 -23.57 7.76
CA ASN A 344 -8.81 -22.49 7.49
C ASN A 344 -8.13 -21.31 6.80
N TYR A 345 -6.85 -21.08 7.09
CA TYR A 345 -6.07 -19.97 6.54
C TYR A 345 -4.70 -20.42 6.04
N ALA A 346 -4.29 -19.83 4.91
CA ALA A 346 -2.93 -19.90 4.39
C ALA A 346 -2.40 -18.48 4.22
N LEU A 347 -1.27 -18.17 4.86
CA LEU A 347 -0.62 -16.87 4.73
C LEU A 347 0.29 -16.89 3.51
N HIS A 348 0.34 -15.76 2.80
CA HIS A 348 1.27 -15.50 1.70
C HIS A 348 1.91 -14.13 1.89
N TYR A 349 3.21 -14.09 2.18
CA TYR A 349 3.97 -12.83 2.16
C TYR A 349 4.27 -12.46 0.70
N VAL A 350 3.83 -11.28 0.28
CA VAL A 350 3.91 -10.85 -1.13
C VAL A 350 4.49 -9.45 -1.25
N SER A 351 5.31 -9.21 -2.27
CA SER A 351 5.67 -7.86 -2.71
C SER A 351 4.49 -7.15 -3.38
N ALA A 352 4.64 -5.86 -3.69
CA ALA A 352 3.67 -5.09 -4.47
C ALA A 352 3.38 -5.74 -5.84
N ARG A 353 4.43 -6.16 -6.57
CA ARG A 353 4.32 -6.88 -7.84
C ARG A 353 3.63 -8.23 -7.70
N GLU A 354 4.00 -9.04 -6.71
CA GLU A 354 3.38 -10.34 -6.48
C GLU A 354 1.90 -10.19 -6.11
N MET A 355 1.57 -9.20 -5.28
CA MET A 355 0.19 -8.85 -4.96
C MET A 355 -0.58 -8.47 -6.23
N TYR A 356 -0.01 -7.61 -7.07
CA TYR A 356 -0.59 -7.26 -8.37
C TYR A 356 -0.84 -8.50 -9.24
N ASN A 357 0.16 -9.36 -9.42
CA ASN A 357 0.03 -10.58 -10.22
C ASN A 357 -1.07 -11.52 -9.72
N ILE A 358 -1.17 -11.72 -8.41
CA ILE A 358 -2.23 -12.54 -7.81
C ILE A 358 -3.61 -11.89 -7.99
N ILE A 359 -3.72 -10.55 -7.89
CA ILE A 359 -4.95 -9.82 -8.20
C ILE A 359 -5.35 -10.03 -9.66
N LYS A 360 -4.40 -9.95 -10.60
CA LYS A 360 -4.64 -10.17 -12.03
C LYS A 360 -5.06 -11.62 -12.33
N ALA A 361 -4.46 -12.59 -11.66
CA ALA A 361 -4.89 -13.99 -11.74
C ALA A 361 -6.32 -14.18 -11.19
N ALA A 362 -6.66 -13.51 -10.08
CA ALA A 362 -8.01 -13.55 -9.51
C ALA A 362 -9.04 -12.94 -10.47
N GLU A 363 -8.71 -11.81 -11.11
CA GLU A 363 -9.54 -11.19 -12.15
C GLU A 363 -9.72 -12.11 -13.35
N ALA A 364 -8.67 -12.81 -13.79
CA ALA A 364 -8.76 -13.81 -14.85
C ALA A 364 -9.57 -15.06 -14.45
N GLY A 365 -9.89 -15.21 -13.15
CA GLY A 365 -10.68 -16.29 -12.60
C GLY A 365 -9.90 -17.56 -12.27
N GLU A 366 -8.58 -17.45 -12.18
CA GLU A 366 -7.69 -18.55 -11.78
C GLU A 366 -8.04 -19.08 -10.39
N GLU A 367 -7.91 -20.39 -10.18
CA GLU A 367 -8.33 -21.08 -8.95
C GLU A 367 -7.18 -21.82 -8.26
N GLY A 368 -7.38 -22.16 -6.98
CA GLY A 368 -6.42 -22.90 -6.17
C GLY A 368 -5.48 -22.00 -5.36
N ASN A 369 -4.25 -22.48 -5.13
CA ASN A 369 -3.27 -21.79 -4.28
C ASN A 369 -2.65 -20.57 -5.01
N PRO A 370 -2.77 -19.34 -4.46
CA PRO A 370 -2.20 -18.09 -5.01
C PRO A 370 -0.71 -18.13 -5.29
N ASN A 371 0.05 -18.96 -4.59
CA ASN A 371 1.50 -19.09 -4.77
C ASN A 371 1.90 -19.36 -6.23
N ARG A 372 1.03 -20.05 -6.98
CA ARG A 372 1.24 -20.37 -8.40
C ARG A 372 1.22 -19.13 -9.31
N PHE A 373 0.73 -18.00 -8.81
CA PHE A 373 0.45 -16.79 -9.58
C PHE A 373 1.28 -15.59 -9.12
N ARG A 374 2.33 -15.78 -8.31
CA ARG A 374 3.26 -14.72 -7.90
C ARG A 374 3.91 -14.01 -9.09
N ASP A 375 4.07 -14.72 -10.20
CA ASP A 375 4.72 -14.25 -11.44
C ASP A 375 3.77 -14.32 -12.65
N TYR A 376 2.47 -14.07 -12.45
CA TYR A 376 1.42 -14.27 -13.47
C TYR A 376 1.55 -13.38 -14.70
N VAL A 377 1.61 -12.05 -14.52
CA VAL A 377 1.77 -11.07 -15.61
C VAL A 377 3.22 -10.60 -15.71
N LEU A 378 3.80 -10.24 -14.56
CA LEU A 378 5.13 -9.66 -14.46
C LEU A 378 6.11 -10.66 -13.81
N ALA A 379 7.18 -10.99 -14.53
CA ALA A 379 8.28 -11.81 -14.01
C ALA A 379 9.06 -11.08 -12.89
N PRO A 380 9.71 -11.80 -11.96
CA PRO A 380 10.48 -11.16 -10.90
C PRO A 380 11.71 -10.42 -11.47
N PRO A 381 12.09 -9.27 -10.90
CA PRO A 381 13.36 -8.62 -11.21
C PRO A 381 14.54 -9.50 -10.81
N ALA A 382 15.68 -9.38 -11.49
CA ALA A 382 16.85 -10.19 -11.18
C ALA A 382 17.57 -9.73 -9.89
N PHE A 383 17.52 -8.41 -9.62
CA PHE A 383 18.23 -7.69 -8.57
C PHE A 383 19.76 -7.92 -8.57
N LYS A 384 20.49 -6.82 -8.43
CA LYS A 384 21.94 -6.85 -8.31
C LYS A 384 22.34 -7.23 -6.89
N LYS A 385 23.29 -8.16 -6.77
CA LYS A 385 23.93 -8.55 -5.51
C LYS A 385 25.18 -7.72 -5.27
N LEU A 386 25.44 -7.39 -4.02
CA LEU A 386 26.73 -6.84 -3.62
C LEU A 386 27.79 -7.96 -3.71
N ALA A 387 28.98 -7.60 -4.19
CA ALA A 387 30.09 -8.51 -4.42
C ALA A 387 30.73 -9.01 -3.11
#